data_AF-A0A0Q7TGD3-F1
#
_entry.id   AF-A0A0Q7TGD3-F1
#
_cell.length_a   1.000
_cell.length_b   1.000
_cell.length_c   1.000
_cell.angle_alpha   90.00
_cell.angle_beta   90.00
_cell.angle_gamma   90.00
#
_symmetry.space_group_name_H-M   'P 1'
#
loop_
_entity.id
_entity.type
_entity.pdbx_description
1 polymer ?
#
loop_
_entity_poly.entity_id
_entity_poly.type
_entity_poly.pdbx_seq_one_letter_code
_entity_poly.pdbx_strand_id
1 'polypeptide(L)'
;MRVIYGTSKLKSDNRPYDFSIENYGTRLICRLPQATRFDLDQVLWLPWAKPYFVARDNHDTPVVSVLPMSVQQDFAWLMHARDKAGLNDHLKC
;
A
#
# COMPACT_ATOMS: atom_id res chain seq x y z
N MET A 1 7.56 4.96 -11.18
CA MET A 1 6.69 4.99 -9.99
C MET A 1 6.02 3.64 -9.87
N ARG A 2 6.08 3.03 -8.69
CA ARG A 2 5.46 1.73 -8.39
C ARG A 2 4.10 1.98 -7.75
N VAL A 3 3.06 1.34 -8.26
CA VAL A 3 1.71 1.46 -7.72
C VAL A 3 1.27 0.11 -7.19
N ILE A 4 0.72 0.14 -5.97
CA ILE A 4 0.11 -1.00 -5.31
C ILE A 4 -1.40 -0.81 -5.43
N TYR A 5 -2.08 -1.78 -6.04
CA TYR A 5 -3.53 -1.71 -6.20
C TYR A 5 -4.25 -2.28 -4.98
N GLY A 6 -5.25 -1.54 -4.50
CA GLY A 6 -6.16 -1.98 -3.46
C GLY A 6 -7.45 -2.56 -4.04
N THR A 7 -7.89 -3.72 -3.55
CA THR A 7 -9.18 -4.34 -3.87
C THR A 7 -10.10 -4.40 -2.67
N SER A 8 -11.41 -4.29 -2.89
CA SER A 8 -12.43 -4.48 -1.86
C SER A 8 -12.80 -5.94 -1.59
N LYS A 9 -12.30 -6.87 -2.42
CA LYS A 9 -12.45 -8.30 -2.19
C LYS A 9 -11.43 -8.75 -1.15
N LEU A 10 -11.80 -8.67 0.12
CA LEU A 10 -10.99 -9.15 1.24
C LEU A 10 -10.88 -10.68 1.13
N LYS A 11 -9.64 -11.21 1.08
CA LYS A 11 -9.35 -12.65 1.14
C LYS A 11 -8.44 -12.93 2.34
N SER A 12 -8.92 -12.62 3.53
CA SER A 12 -8.13 -12.58 4.77
C SER A 12 -7.49 -13.94 5.10
N ASP A 13 -8.16 -15.05 4.81
CA ASP A 13 -7.69 -16.39 5.19
C ASP A 13 -6.59 -16.96 4.29
N ASN A 14 -6.41 -16.42 3.08
CA ASN A 14 -5.55 -17.03 2.06
C ASN A 14 -4.24 -16.27 1.82
N ARG A 15 -4.07 -15.07 2.38
CA ARG A 15 -2.90 -14.20 2.13
C ARG A 15 -2.48 -13.44 3.38
N PRO A 16 -1.70 -14.08 4.28
CA PRO A 16 -1.28 -13.49 5.55
C PRO A 16 -0.31 -12.31 5.39
N TYR A 17 0.23 -12.12 4.18
CA TYR A 17 1.19 -11.08 3.85
C TYR A 17 0.61 -9.96 2.97
N ASP A 18 -0.72 -9.88 2.86
CA ASP A 18 -1.40 -8.74 2.25
C ASP A 18 -1.64 -7.67 3.31
N PHE A 19 -1.59 -6.40 2.89
CA PHE A 19 -1.89 -5.27 3.78
C PHE A 19 -3.36 -4.88 3.63
N SER A 20 -4.15 -4.85 4.71
CA SER A 20 -5.56 -4.43 4.65
C SER A 20 -5.87 -3.26 5.57
N ILE A 21 -6.75 -2.37 5.09
CA ILE A 21 -7.34 -1.29 5.88
C ILE A 21 -8.85 -1.53 5.95
N GLU A 22 -9.30 -2.02 7.10
CA GLU A 22 -10.68 -2.44 7.32
C GLU A 22 -11.41 -1.55 8.32
N ASN A 23 -10.70 -1.07 9.35
CA ASN A 23 -11.22 -0.20 10.38
C ASN A 23 -11.82 1.10 9.80
N TYR A 24 -13.04 1.44 10.22
CA TYR A 24 -13.78 2.60 9.72
C TYR A 24 -13.04 3.93 9.90
N GLY A 25 -12.48 4.19 11.09
CA GLY A 25 -11.76 5.43 11.38
C GLY A 25 -10.52 5.58 10.50
N THR A 26 -9.79 4.48 10.31
CA THR A 26 -8.61 4.46 9.44
C THR A 26 -8.98 4.65 7.97
N ARG A 27 -10.06 4.01 7.51
CA ARG A 27 -10.59 4.20 6.14
C ARG A 27 -10.97 5.65 5.87
N LEU A 28 -11.59 6.34 6.83
CA LEU A 28 -11.96 7.75 6.70
C LEU A 28 -10.72 8.62 6.49
N ILE A 29 -9.67 8.41 7.29
CA ILE A 29 -8.40 9.14 7.19
C ILE A 29 -7.71 8.85 5.85
N CYS A 30 -7.67 7.59 5.45
CA CYS A 30 -7.09 7.15 4.18
C CYS A 30 -7.98 7.42 2.95
N ARG A 31 -9.18 8.01 3.14
CA ARG A 31 -10.19 8.28 2.10
C ARG A 31 -10.60 7.06 1.29
N LEU A 32 -10.66 5.90 1.93
CA LEU A 32 -11.07 4.65 1.31
C LEU A 32 -12.58 4.44 1.46
N PRO A 33 -13.35 4.35 0.37
CA PRO A 33 -14.81 4.21 0.45
C PRO A 33 -15.23 2.89 1.09
N GLN A 34 -14.40 1.85 0.98
CA GLN A 34 -14.64 0.50 1.47
C GLN A 34 -13.38 -0.10 2.07
N ALA A 35 -13.54 -1.17 2.86
CA ALA A 35 -12.41 -1.94 3.34
C ALA A 35 -11.59 -2.40 2.14
N THR A 36 -10.29 -2.15 2.17
CA THR A 36 -9.42 -2.30 1.01
C THR A 36 -8.19 -3.09 1.39
N ARG A 37 -7.93 -4.16 0.63
CA ARG A 37 -6.74 -4.99 0.71
C ARG A 37 -5.79 -4.64 -0.43
N PHE A 38 -4.57 -4.31 -0.09
CA PHE A 38 -3.49 -3.97 -1.01
C PHE A 38 -2.68 -5.23 -1.33
N ASP A 39 -2.63 -5.57 -2.62
CA ASP A 39 -1.86 -6.70 -3.11
C ASP A 39 -0.39 -6.31 -3.28
N LEU A 40 0.46 -6.77 -2.36
CA LEU A 40 1.88 -6.44 -2.36
C LEU A 40 2.70 -7.32 -3.31
N ASP A 41 2.13 -8.43 -3.78
CA ASP A 41 2.78 -9.30 -4.77
C ASP A 41 2.65 -8.70 -6.18
N GLN A 42 1.59 -7.92 -6.42
CA GLN A 42 1.33 -7.28 -7.71
C GLN A 42 1.66 -5.78 -7.67
N VAL A 43 2.94 -5.46 -7.83
CA VAL A 43 3.40 -4.09 -7.99
C VAL A 43 3.52 -3.76 -9.47
N LEU A 44 2.74 -2.77 -9.92
CA LEU A 44 2.75 -2.36 -11.32
C LEU A 44 3.60 -1.10 -11.51
N TRP A 45 4.45 -1.12 -12.54
CA TRP A 45 5.16 0.06 -13.02
C TRP A 45 4.29 0.77 -14.07
N LEU A 46 3.78 1.95 -13.74
CA LEU A 46 3.02 2.76 -14.67
C LEU A 46 3.95 3.75 -15.39
N PRO A 47 4.13 3.65 -16.73
CA PRO A 47 5.03 4.53 -17.47
C PRO A 47 4.54 5.98 -17.52
N TRP A 48 3.23 6.20 -17.41
CA TRP A 48 2.58 7.51 -17.49
C TRP A 48 2.14 8.07 -16.13
N ALA A 49 2.52 7.48 -14.99
CA ALA A 49 2.06 7.99 -13.68
C ALA A 49 2.71 9.34 -13.31
N LYS A 50 3.92 9.62 -13.79
CA LYS A 50 4.72 10.79 -13.40
C LYS A 50 3.98 12.16 -13.50
N PRO A 51 3.21 12.46 -14.57
CA PRO A 51 2.50 13.73 -14.69
C PRO A 51 1.27 13.86 -13.79
N TYR A 52 0.67 12.75 -13.36
CA TYR A 52 -0.57 12.73 -12.55
C TYR A 52 -0.29 12.60 -11.06
N PHE A 53 0.90 12.14 -10.71
CA PHE A 53 1.36 11.92 -9.35
C PHE A 53 2.59 12.80 -9.09
N VAL A 54 2.43 14.10 -9.27
CA VAL A 54 3.45 15.12 -8.95
C VAL A 54 3.41 15.37 -7.45
N ALA A 55 4.58 15.47 -6.83
CA ALA A 55 4.68 15.86 -5.43
C ALA A 55 4.14 17.27 -5.22
N ARG A 56 3.56 17.53 -4.04
CA ARG A 56 3.28 18.92 -3.62
C ARG A 56 4.60 19.64 -3.38
N ASP A 57 4.59 20.97 -3.48
CA ASP A 57 5.77 21.77 -3.17
C ASP A 57 6.35 21.39 -1.80
N ASN A 58 7.67 21.17 -1.75
CA ASN A 58 8.44 20.71 -0.57
C ASN A 58 8.24 19.23 -0.17
N HIS A 59 7.73 18.38 -1.05
CA HIS A 59 7.68 16.93 -0.83
C HIS A 59 8.40 16.17 -1.96
N ASP A 60 9.07 15.06 -1.61
CA ASP A 60 9.76 14.20 -2.59
C ASP A 60 8.80 13.25 -3.32
N THR A 61 7.60 13.04 -2.76
CA THR A 61 6.61 12.11 -3.31
C THR A 61 5.19 12.70 -3.30
N PRO A 62 4.35 12.34 -4.30
CA PRO A 62 2.93 12.68 -4.33
C PRO A 62 2.20 12.11 -3.12
N VAL A 63 1.68 12.99 -2.26
CA VAL A 63 0.83 12.59 -1.13
C VAL A 63 -0.57 12.24 -1.66
N VAL A 64 -0.81 10.95 -1.92
CA VAL A 64 -2.11 10.46 -2.38
C VAL A 64 -3.06 10.21 -1.18
N SER A 65 -2.51 9.91 0.00
CA SER A 65 -3.23 9.85 1.27
C SER A 65 -2.28 10.05 2.46
N VAL A 66 -2.83 10.40 3.64
CA VAL A 66 -2.08 10.39 4.90
C VAL A 66 -2.31 9.04 5.56
N LEU A 67 -1.26 8.23 5.67
CA LEU A 67 -1.28 7.02 6.48
C LEU A 67 -1.02 7.41 7.95
N PRO A 68 -1.92 7.09 8.90
CA PRO A 68 -1.63 7.28 10.32
C PRO A 68 -0.37 6.53 10.76
N MET A 69 0.30 7.00 11.81
CA MET A 69 1.54 6.39 12.31
C MET A 69 1.40 4.89 12.63
N SER A 70 0.28 4.50 13.26
CA SER A 70 -0.01 3.08 13.55
C SER A 70 -0.03 2.23 12.28
N VAL A 71 -0.65 2.74 11.22
CA VAL A 71 -0.77 2.06 9.94
C VAL A 71 0.58 1.97 9.23
N GLN A 72 1.42 2.99 9.36
CA GLN A 72 2.79 2.95 8.84
C GLN A 72 3.63 1.89 9.56
N GLN A 73 3.48 1.76 10.89
CA GLN A 73 4.16 0.73 11.68
C GLN A 73 3.71 -0.67 11.30
N ASP A 74 2.40 -0.89 11.14
CA ASP A 74 1.83 -2.16 10.70
C ASP A 74 2.36 -2.56 9.32
N PHE A 75 2.37 -1.60 8.38
CA PHE A 75 2.93 -1.81 7.05
C PHE A 75 4.42 -2.15 7.08
N ALA A 76 5.22 -1.43 7.88
CA ALA A 76 6.65 -1.69 8.01
C ALA A 76 6.92 -3.09 8.60
N TRP A 77 6.18 -3.49 9.63
CA TRP A 77 6.27 -4.82 10.21
C TRP A 77 5.94 -5.91 9.19
N LEU A 78 4.86 -5.72 8.43
CA LEU A 78 4.44 -6.66 7.38
C LEU A 78 5.51 -6.79 6.29
N MET A 79 6.06 -5.67 5.81
CA MET A 79 7.11 -5.67 4.77
C MET A 79 8.37 -6.38 5.24
N HIS A 80 8.74 -6.23 6.52
CA HIS A 80 9.86 -6.95 7.11
C HIS A 80 9.57 -8.45 7.25
N ALA A 81 8.36 -8.84 7.66
CA ALA A 81 7.96 -10.25 7.70
C ALA A 81 7.99 -10.91 6.31
N ARG A 82 7.56 -10.18 5.28
CA ARG A 82 7.63 -10.59 3.87
C ARG A 82 9.06 -10.79 3.39
N ASP A 83 9.96 -9.87 3.72
CA ASP A 83 11.36 -9.97 3.33
C ASP A 83 12.03 -11.21 3.92
N LYS A 84 11.78 -11.48 5.21
CA LYS A 84 12.24 -12.72 5.87
C LYS A 84 11.70 -13.99 5.22
N ALA A 85 10.52 -13.94 4.61
CA ALA A 85 9.92 -15.04 3.89
C ALA A 85 10.37 -15.14 2.41
N GLY A 86 11.24 -14.24 1.94
CA GLY A 86 11.69 -14.20 0.53
C GLY A 86 10.64 -13.69 -0.45
N LEU A 87 9.58 -13.04 0.03
CA LEU A 87 8.43 -12.63 -0.80
C LEU A 87 8.60 -11.22 -1.41
N ASN A 88 9.78 -10.63 -1.32
CA ASN A 88 10.05 -9.27 -1.83
C ASN A 88 11.07 -9.24 -2.99
N ASP A 89 11.50 -10.39 -3.49
CA ASP A 89 12.55 -10.43 -4.52
C ASP A 89 12.13 -9.74 -5.82
N HIS A 90 10.84 -9.81 -6.18
CA HIS A 90 10.27 -9.08 -7.32
C HIS A 90 10.23 -7.55 -7.12
N LEU A 91 10.47 -7.06 -5.90
CA LEU A 91 10.52 -5.63 -5.56
C LEU A 91 11.95 -5.06 -5.60
N LYS A 92 13.00 -5.89 -5.72
CA LYS A 92 14.40 -5.44 -5.68
C LYS A 92 14.94 -4.94 -7.03
N CYS A 93 14.12 -4.96 -8.09
CA CYS A 93 14.48 -4.54 -9.45
C CYS A 93 14.49 -3.02 -9.69
#